data_AF-A0A7J8BXG5-F1
#
_entry.id   AF-A0A7J8BXG5-F1
#
_cell.length_a   1.000
_cell.length_b   1.000
_cell.length_c   1.000
_cell.angle_alpha   90.00
_cell.angle_beta   90.00
_cell.angle_gamma   90.00
#
_symmetry.space_group_name_H-M   'P 1'
#
loop_
_entity.id
_entity.type
_entity.pdbx_description
1 polymer ?
#
loop_
_entity_poly.entity_id
_entity_poly.type
_entity_poly.pdbx_seq_one_letter_code
_entity_poly.pdbx_strand_id
1 'polypeptide(L)'
;MALDVLAVGPLYQGPDMSRVRLVAEPSIKSASSLKSSVPLNTKLTTIETKRIMSVLDETIQKVELVTLLGCVASNQEGLEDMLGKDITRAVNEHEHLCQTLLDHLGHLQEEERRSKEEEDFEEEAWFKDHVRSIERQKSHLLPLKQQVKDSTKNILRLLLKNPQAAGLLQMQTQGRSAGAQRFIESLVELRGFLFEKLLTSPMEARDKTQFVQDITKRNKRNQEVIDALENELAARMKNRAAEVEKENFVVQELKNHLHQVLKFSENSLFRTKQEAEKQQKADFRASQARVAKIQQDILQLRSQHHNLVMENREAEQALRKKKYKVETEIENWIQKYDTEMGEKQDEYEELDIIHREEKVQLEELKQRYDVLVEEFTQIREEREINSKKRLEDEQELVRMVRAATLIQAMWKGYLVRSMLSSKKKKRGKGKSKDEKGKENAKGQEATERGIPEVTALTLPQH
;
A
#
# COMPACT_ATOMS: atom_id res chain seq x y z
N MET A 1 -7.27 10.57 -24.91
CA MET A 1 -7.96 9.54 -25.70
C MET A 1 -6.91 8.63 -26.31
N ALA A 2 -6.45 7.64 -25.56
CA ALA A 2 -5.68 6.49 -26.04
C ALA A 2 -5.85 5.42 -24.96
N LEU A 3 -6.78 4.49 -25.19
CA LEU A 3 -7.06 3.35 -24.33
C LEU A 3 -6.24 2.18 -24.88
N ASP A 4 -5.07 1.92 -24.29
CA ASP A 4 -4.37 0.65 -24.48
C ASP A 4 -4.91 -0.36 -23.46
N VAL A 5 -5.67 -1.32 -23.99
CA VAL A 5 -6.18 -2.48 -23.29
C VAL A 5 -5.05 -3.51 -23.22
N LEU A 6 -4.36 -3.56 -22.08
CA LEU A 6 -3.48 -4.68 -21.74
C LEU A 6 -4.35 -5.89 -21.37
N ALA A 7 -4.65 -6.71 -22.38
CA ALA A 7 -5.18 -8.05 -22.18
C ALA A 7 -4.06 -8.94 -21.60
N VAL A 8 -4.07 -9.11 -20.28
CA VAL A 8 -3.24 -10.09 -19.57
C VAL A 8 -3.81 -11.48 -19.89
N GLY A 9 -3.08 -12.25 -20.69
CA GLY A 9 -3.42 -13.65 -20.98
C GLY A 9 -3.31 -14.52 -19.72
N PRO A 10 -4.12 -15.59 -19.58
CA PRO A 10 -4.08 -16.44 -18.40
C PRO A 10 -2.84 -17.34 -18.44
N LEU A 11 -1.86 -17.05 -17.58
CA LEU A 11 -0.74 -17.94 -17.25
C LEU A 11 -1.20 -19.04 -16.28
N TYR A 12 -2.04 -19.95 -16.74
CA TYR A 12 -2.19 -21.26 -16.09
C TYR A 12 -2.86 -22.26 -17.04
N GLN A 13 -2.04 -22.97 -17.81
CA GLN A 13 -2.48 -24.17 -18.52
C GLN A 13 -2.33 -25.34 -17.55
N GLY A 14 -3.36 -25.57 -16.74
CA GLY A 14 -3.44 -26.77 -15.89
C GLY A 14 -3.43 -28.03 -16.75
N PRO A 15 -2.82 -29.13 -16.28
CA PRO A 15 -2.78 -30.37 -17.05
C PRO A 15 -4.20 -30.90 -17.22
N ASP A 16 -4.59 -31.07 -18.48
CA ASP A 16 -5.86 -31.62 -18.93
C ASP A 16 -6.00 -33.07 -18.45
N MET A 17 -6.52 -33.24 -17.23
CA MET A 17 -6.86 -34.52 -16.60
C MET A 17 -8.15 -35.13 -17.19
N SER A 18 -8.28 -35.09 -18.53
CA SER A 18 -9.45 -35.57 -19.27
C SER A 18 -9.07 -36.57 -20.35
N ARG A 19 -8.04 -37.40 -20.14
CA ARG A 19 -7.71 -38.44 -21.12
C ARG A 19 -7.18 -39.72 -20.48
N VAL A 20 -7.95 -40.26 -19.53
CA VAL A 20 -7.86 -41.70 -19.26
C VAL A 20 -8.43 -42.41 -20.48
N ARG A 21 -7.53 -42.84 -21.36
CA ARG A 21 -7.83 -43.72 -22.49
C ARG A 21 -8.32 -45.04 -21.92
N LEU A 22 -9.63 -45.21 -21.82
CA LEU A 22 -10.28 -46.50 -21.65
C LEU A 22 -10.02 -47.32 -22.92
N VAL A 23 -8.88 -48.01 -22.98
CA VAL A 23 -8.70 -49.15 -23.87
C VAL A 23 -9.40 -50.33 -23.20
N ALA A 24 -10.73 -50.29 -23.20
CA ALA A 24 -11.50 -51.51 -23.08
C ALA A 24 -11.53 -52.11 -24.49
N GLU A 25 -10.62 -53.05 -24.78
CA GLU A 25 -10.80 -53.95 -25.91
C GLU A 25 -12.10 -54.72 -25.66
N PRO A 26 -13.15 -54.54 -26.48
CA PRO A 26 -14.24 -55.49 -26.48
C PRO A 26 -13.72 -56.69 -27.25
N SER A 27 -13.04 -57.60 -26.55
CA SER A 27 -12.92 -59.00 -26.98
C SER A 27 -14.34 -59.57 -27.00
N ILE A 28 -15.11 -59.20 -28.03
CA ILE A 28 -16.26 -59.95 -28.50
C ILE A 28 -15.64 -61.19 -29.17
N LYS A 29 -15.14 -62.10 -28.32
CA LYS A 29 -15.17 -63.51 -28.68
C LYS A 29 -16.65 -63.79 -28.84
N SER A 30 -17.08 -63.85 -30.09
CA SER A 30 -18.41 -64.32 -30.47
C SER A 30 -18.74 -65.48 -29.56
N ALA A 31 -19.82 -65.34 -28.80
CA ALA A 31 -20.40 -66.44 -28.06
C ALA A 31 -20.67 -67.52 -29.10
N SER A 32 -19.72 -68.44 -29.25
CA SER A 32 -19.78 -69.59 -30.13
C SER A 32 -21.12 -70.22 -29.85
N SER A 33 -21.95 -70.25 -30.89
CA SER A 33 -23.38 -70.51 -30.86
C SER A 33 -23.83 -71.28 -29.62
N LEU A 34 -24.70 -70.65 -28.85
CA LEU A 34 -25.66 -71.36 -27.99
C LEU A 34 -26.43 -72.30 -28.92
N LYS A 35 -25.87 -73.48 -29.21
CA LYS A 35 -26.56 -74.57 -29.88
C LYS A 35 -27.76 -74.83 -29.00
N SER A 36 -28.92 -74.47 -29.53
CA SER A 36 -30.18 -74.55 -28.82
C SER A 36 -30.33 -75.95 -28.25
N SER A 37 -30.86 -76.01 -27.03
CA SER A 37 -31.09 -77.22 -26.25
C SER A 37 -32.10 -78.18 -26.88
N VAL A 38 -32.38 -78.06 -28.17
CA VAL A 38 -33.33 -78.89 -28.90
C VAL A 38 -32.65 -80.21 -29.24
N PRO A 39 -33.27 -81.37 -28.96
CA PRO A 39 -32.80 -82.66 -29.44
C PRO A 39 -32.56 -82.60 -30.96
N LEU A 40 -31.39 -83.06 -31.42
CA LEU A 40 -31.04 -83.02 -32.86
C LEU A 40 -31.97 -83.89 -33.70
N ASN A 41 -32.61 -84.87 -33.06
CA ASN A 41 -33.54 -85.79 -33.68
C ASN A 41 -34.98 -85.35 -33.40
N THR A 42 -35.78 -85.22 -34.45
CA THR A 42 -37.22 -84.93 -34.36
C THR A 42 -38.08 -86.19 -34.48
N LYS A 43 -37.47 -87.35 -34.72
CA LYS A 43 -38.15 -88.62 -34.96
C LYS A 43 -37.48 -89.75 -34.18
N LEU A 44 -38.30 -90.62 -33.59
CA LEU A 44 -37.86 -91.86 -32.96
C LEU A 44 -37.39 -92.84 -34.04
N THR A 45 -36.13 -93.27 -33.96
CA THR A 45 -35.49 -94.11 -34.98
C THR A 45 -35.60 -95.61 -34.66
N THR A 46 -35.62 -95.99 -33.38
CA THR A 46 -35.66 -97.39 -32.94
C THR A 46 -37.08 -97.93 -32.81
N ILE A 47 -37.24 -99.24 -32.98
CA ILE A 47 -38.55 -99.91 -32.91
C ILE A 47 -39.04 -99.93 -31.45
N GLU A 48 -38.12 -100.11 -30.50
CA GLU A 48 -38.37 -100.13 -29.07
C GLU A 48 -38.94 -98.79 -28.58
N THR A 49 -38.36 -97.67 -29.01
CA THR A 49 -38.86 -96.34 -28.62
C THR A 49 -40.22 -96.02 -29.24
N LYS A 50 -40.45 -96.43 -30.49
CA LYS A 50 -41.78 -96.36 -31.12
C LYS A 50 -42.82 -97.22 -30.39
N ARG A 51 -42.45 -98.42 -29.93
CA ARG A 51 -43.32 -99.31 -29.13
C ARG A 51 -43.68 -98.69 -27.79
N ILE A 52 -42.69 -98.14 -27.07
CA ILE A 52 -42.92 -97.45 -25.80
C ILE A 52 -43.92 -96.30 -25.98
N MET A 53 -43.75 -95.48 -27.03
CA MET A 53 -44.71 -94.42 -27.33
C MET A 53 -46.08 -94.94 -27.73
N SER A 54 -46.15 -95.99 -28.56
CA SER A 54 -47.41 -96.58 -28.99
C SER A 54 -48.21 -97.15 -27.81
N VAL A 55 -47.54 -97.79 -26.84
CA VAL A 55 -48.19 -98.31 -25.64
C VAL A 55 -48.74 -97.17 -24.78
N LEU A 56 -48.00 -96.07 -24.67
CA LEU A 56 -48.44 -94.90 -23.92
C LEU A 56 -49.63 -94.20 -24.61
N ASP A 57 -49.56 -94.02 -25.94
CA ASP A 57 -50.63 -93.44 -26.75
C ASP A 57 -51.91 -94.30 -26.67
N GLU A 58 -51.78 -95.62 -26.74
CA GLU A 58 -52.89 -96.57 -26.58
C GLU A 58 -53.47 -96.54 -25.15
N THR A 59 -52.61 -96.38 -24.14
CA THR A 59 -53.04 -96.27 -22.74
C THR A 59 -53.81 -94.98 -22.51
N ILE A 60 -53.32 -93.85 -23.01
CA ILE A 60 -54.01 -92.54 -22.95
C ILE A 60 -55.39 -92.67 -23.61
N GLN A 61 -55.46 -93.23 -24.82
CA GLN A 61 -56.72 -93.42 -25.54
C GLN A 61 -57.72 -94.29 -24.76
N LYS A 62 -57.28 -95.39 -24.16
CA LYS A 62 -58.15 -96.26 -23.36
C LYS A 62 -58.64 -95.56 -22.08
N VAL A 63 -57.77 -94.83 -21.40
CA VAL A 63 -58.12 -94.06 -20.19
C VAL A 63 -59.12 -92.96 -20.54
N GLU A 64 -58.94 -92.26 -21.65
CA GLU A 64 -59.89 -91.26 -22.15
C GLU A 64 -61.28 -91.85 -22.40
N LEU A 65 -61.37 -93.07 -22.94
CA LEU A 65 -62.65 -93.74 -23.18
C LEU A 65 -63.31 -94.21 -21.87
N VAL A 66 -62.55 -94.80 -20.94
CA VAL A 66 -63.10 -95.26 -19.65
C VAL A 66 -63.63 -94.10 -18.82
N THR A 67 -62.91 -92.98 -18.79
CA THR A 67 -63.30 -91.80 -18.00
C THR A 67 -64.58 -91.13 -18.50
N LEU A 68 -65.00 -91.42 -19.73
CA LEU A 68 -66.26 -90.95 -20.30
C LEU A 68 -67.45 -91.86 -19.98
N LEU A 69 -67.24 -93.12 -19.60
CA LEU A 69 -68.31 -94.09 -19.37
C LEU A 69 -69.31 -93.65 -18.29
N GLY A 70 -68.85 -92.94 -17.25
CA GLY A 70 -69.74 -92.40 -16.22
C GLY A 70 -70.69 -91.32 -16.73
N CYS A 71 -70.26 -90.49 -17.68
CA CYS A 71 -71.13 -89.49 -18.32
C CYS A 71 -72.14 -90.13 -19.28
N VAL A 72 -71.70 -91.16 -20.00
CA VAL A 72 -72.54 -91.89 -20.97
C VAL A 72 -73.65 -92.65 -20.25
N ALA A 73 -73.36 -93.22 -19.09
CA ALA A 73 -74.34 -93.86 -18.23
C ALA A 73 -75.46 -92.90 -17.78
N SER A 74 -75.10 -91.68 -17.37
CA SER A 74 -76.07 -90.71 -16.83
C SER A 74 -76.98 -89.99 -17.85
N ASN A 75 -76.73 -90.09 -19.16
CA ASN A 75 -77.45 -89.34 -20.21
C ASN A 75 -78.17 -90.27 -21.20
N GLN A 76 -79.28 -90.91 -20.80
CA GLN A 76 -79.87 -92.01 -21.58
C GLN A 76 -80.67 -91.59 -22.82
N GLU A 77 -81.15 -90.34 -22.88
CA GLU A 77 -81.99 -89.84 -23.98
C GLU A 77 -81.13 -89.45 -25.21
N GLY A 78 -80.95 -90.40 -26.13
CA GLY A 78 -80.33 -90.17 -27.45
C GLY A 78 -79.03 -90.93 -27.73
N LEU A 79 -78.53 -91.73 -26.77
CA LEU A 79 -77.28 -92.49 -26.93
C LEU A 79 -77.46 -93.81 -27.70
N GLU A 80 -78.66 -94.36 -27.78
CA GLU A 80 -78.93 -95.64 -28.47
C GLU A 80 -78.72 -95.54 -29.99
N ASP A 81 -79.07 -94.40 -30.59
CA ASP A 81 -78.86 -94.12 -32.02
C ASP A 81 -77.39 -93.82 -32.36
N MET A 82 -76.61 -93.34 -31.38
CA MET A 82 -75.23 -92.87 -31.57
C MET A 82 -74.19 -93.97 -31.30
N LEU A 83 -74.40 -94.79 -30.26
CA LEU A 83 -73.47 -95.85 -29.85
C LEU A 83 -73.87 -97.22 -30.38
N GLY A 84 -75.11 -97.38 -30.82
CA GLY A 84 -75.68 -98.66 -31.22
C GLY A 84 -76.17 -99.48 -30.02
N LYS A 85 -77.10 -100.40 -30.31
CA LYS A 85 -77.85 -101.18 -29.31
C LYS A 85 -76.95 -102.01 -28.40
N ASP A 86 -75.89 -102.60 -28.96
CA ASP A 86 -75.00 -103.50 -28.21
C ASP A 86 -74.10 -102.75 -27.22
N ILE A 87 -73.59 -101.58 -27.61
CA ILE A 87 -72.76 -100.73 -26.73
C ILE A 87 -73.63 -100.09 -25.66
N THR A 88 -74.80 -99.58 -26.02
CA THR A 88 -75.75 -98.97 -25.08
C THR A 88 -76.22 -99.97 -24.03
N ARG A 89 -76.54 -101.21 -24.44
CA ARG A 89 -76.85 -102.30 -23.52
C ARG A 89 -75.69 -102.62 -22.58
N ALA A 90 -74.47 -102.73 -23.11
CA ALA A 90 -73.30 -103.02 -22.29
C ALA A 90 -72.98 -101.89 -21.29
N VAL A 91 -73.22 -100.63 -21.67
CA VAL A 91 -73.07 -99.47 -20.76
C VAL A 91 -74.16 -99.47 -19.68
N ASN A 92 -75.42 -99.77 -20.01
CA ASN A 92 -76.49 -99.88 -19.03
C ASN A 92 -76.23 -101.01 -18.01
N GLU A 93 -75.78 -102.17 -18.49
CA GLU A 93 -75.37 -103.28 -17.62
C GLU A 93 -74.19 -102.89 -16.72
N HIS A 94 -73.24 -102.13 -17.26
CA HIS A 94 -72.10 -101.61 -16.50
C HIS A 94 -72.51 -100.60 -15.43
N GLU A 95 -73.45 -99.71 -15.76
CA GLU A 95 -74.01 -98.75 -14.83
C GLU A 95 -74.73 -99.46 -13.68
N HIS A 96 -75.57 -100.46 -13.99
CA HIS A 96 -76.22 -101.26 -12.96
C HIS A 96 -75.22 -101.98 -12.04
N LEU A 97 -74.13 -102.54 -12.60
CA LEU A 97 -73.07 -103.16 -11.81
C LEU A 97 -72.32 -102.13 -10.95
N CYS A 98 -72.05 -100.94 -11.50
CA CYS A 98 -71.43 -99.83 -10.76
C CYS A 98 -72.32 -99.35 -9.62
N GLN A 99 -73.62 -99.16 -9.86
CA GLN A 99 -74.58 -98.75 -8.85
C GLN A 99 -74.72 -99.81 -7.75
N THR A 100 -74.84 -101.08 -8.13
CA THR A 100 -74.86 -102.20 -7.19
C THR A 100 -73.60 -102.20 -6.32
N LEU A 101 -72.43 -101.94 -6.92
CA LEU A 101 -71.17 -101.86 -6.19
C LEU A 101 -71.11 -100.66 -5.25
N LEU A 102 -71.59 -99.49 -5.67
CA LEU A 102 -71.67 -98.31 -4.82
C LEU A 102 -72.64 -98.49 -3.66
N ASP A 103 -73.81 -99.09 -3.89
CA ASP A 103 -74.80 -99.38 -2.85
C ASP A 103 -74.26 -100.37 -1.81
N HIS A 104 -73.59 -101.45 -2.27
CA HIS A 104 -72.94 -102.40 -1.37
C HIS A 104 -71.79 -101.78 -0.58
N LEU A 105 -71.00 -100.89 -1.20
CA LEU A 105 -69.93 -100.16 -0.51
C LEU A 105 -70.49 -99.16 0.51
N GLY A 106 -71.57 -98.46 0.19
CA GLY A 106 -72.23 -97.52 1.10
C GLY A 106 -72.82 -98.23 2.31
N HIS A 107 -73.51 -99.36 2.09
CA HIS A 107 -74.01 -100.21 3.16
C HIS A 107 -72.87 -100.74 4.03
N LEU A 108 -71.81 -101.27 3.41
CA LEU A 108 -70.64 -101.77 4.14
C LEU A 108 -69.93 -100.69 4.94
N GLN A 109 -69.80 -99.48 4.39
CA GLN A 109 -69.17 -98.37 5.08
C GLN A 109 -69.98 -97.91 6.29
N GLU A 110 -71.32 -97.94 6.19
CA GLU A 110 -72.22 -97.62 7.29
C GLU A 110 -72.20 -98.72 8.38
N GLU A 111 -72.21 -99.99 8.00
CA GLU A 111 -72.05 -101.12 8.94
C GLU A 111 -70.67 -101.12 9.61
N GLU A 112 -69.60 -100.79 8.87
CA GLU A 112 -68.25 -100.66 9.42
C GLU A 112 -68.12 -99.44 10.34
N ARG A 113 -68.89 -98.38 10.12
CA ARG A 113 -68.99 -97.24 11.03
C ARG A 113 -69.72 -97.61 12.32
N ARG A 114 -70.85 -98.33 12.22
CA ARG A 114 -71.61 -98.83 13.39
C ARG A 114 -70.81 -99.83 14.21
N SER A 115 -70.13 -100.76 13.56
CA SER A 115 -69.24 -101.72 14.23
C SER A 115 -68.09 -101.04 14.97
N LYS A 116 -67.62 -99.86 14.52
CA LYS A 116 -66.60 -99.07 15.24
C LYS A 116 -67.17 -98.34 16.46
N GLU A 117 -68.43 -97.94 16.42
CA GLU A 117 -69.13 -97.32 17.56
C GLU A 117 -69.47 -98.35 18.65
N GLU A 118 -69.53 -99.63 18.28
CA GLU A 118 -69.81 -100.77 19.16
C GLU A 118 -68.53 -101.52 19.62
N GLU A 119 -67.33 -100.98 19.34
CA GLU A 119 -66.02 -101.59 19.70
C GLU A 119 -65.87 -101.88 21.21
N ASP A 120 -66.52 -101.12 22.09
CA ASP A 120 -66.49 -101.37 23.55
C ASP A 120 -67.07 -102.75 23.96
N PHE A 121 -67.80 -103.43 23.06
CA PHE A 121 -68.43 -104.74 23.27
C PHE A 121 -67.70 -105.90 22.57
N GLU A 122 -66.41 -105.73 22.23
CA GLU A 122 -65.54 -106.68 21.52
C GLU A 122 -65.57 -108.14 22.04
N GLU A 123 -65.82 -108.35 23.34
CA GLU A 123 -65.88 -109.69 23.93
C GLU A 123 -67.20 -110.43 23.67
N GLU A 124 -68.29 -109.71 23.36
CA GLU A 124 -69.63 -110.26 23.20
C GLU A 124 -69.78 -111.08 21.90
N ALA A 125 -70.56 -112.17 21.98
CA ALA A 125 -70.71 -113.12 20.89
C ALA A 125 -71.40 -112.52 19.64
N TRP A 126 -72.37 -111.63 19.85
CA TRP A 126 -73.09 -110.98 18.75
C TRP A 126 -72.20 -109.98 17.99
N PHE A 127 -71.28 -109.29 18.67
CA PHE A 127 -70.31 -108.38 18.05
C PHE A 127 -69.34 -109.15 17.15
N LYS A 128 -68.80 -110.28 17.64
CA LYS A 128 -67.95 -111.18 16.83
C LYS A 128 -68.67 -111.73 15.60
N ASP A 129 -69.97 -112.01 15.70
CA ASP A 129 -70.77 -112.45 14.56
C ASP A 129 -71.11 -111.30 13.59
N HIS A 130 -71.29 -110.08 14.09
CA HIS A 130 -71.45 -108.86 13.29
C HIS A 130 -70.19 -108.55 12.46
N VAL A 131 -69.00 -108.59 13.08
CA VAL A 131 -67.70 -108.44 12.40
C VAL A 131 -67.50 -109.52 11.33
N ARG A 132 -67.84 -110.78 11.62
CA ARG A 132 -67.81 -111.87 10.62
C ARG A 132 -68.79 -111.67 9.47
N SER A 133 -69.93 -111.03 9.71
CA SER A 133 -70.90 -110.66 8.67
C SER A 133 -70.31 -109.59 7.73
N ILE A 134 -69.68 -108.55 8.29
CA ILE A 134 -68.97 -107.51 7.53
C ILE A 134 -67.84 -108.13 6.69
N GLU A 135 -67.06 -109.05 7.26
CA GLU A 135 -65.98 -109.77 6.56
C GLU A 135 -66.52 -110.58 5.36
N ARG A 136 -67.66 -111.27 5.55
CA ARG A 136 -68.34 -111.97 4.45
C ARG A 136 -68.83 -111.00 3.37
N GLN A 137 -69.44 -109.88 3.76
CA GLN A 137 -69.89 -108.86 2.82
C GLN A 137 -68.70 -108.24 2.04
N LYS A 138 -67.56 -108.02 2.70
CA LYS A 138 -66.30 -107.62 2.05
C LYS A 138 -65.82 -108.66 1.03
N SER A 139 -65.97 -109.95 1.33
CA SER A 139 -65.62 -111.02 0.38
C SER A 139 -66.50 -111.00 -0.89
N HIS A 140 -67.78 -110.61 -0.78
CA HIS A 140 -68.70 -110.47 -1.92
C HIS A 140 -68.38 -109.26 -2.82
N LEU A 141 -67.65 -108.26 -2.31
CA LEU A 141 -67.17 -107.14 -3.12
C LEU A 141 -66.12 -107.56 -4.16
N LEU A 142 -65.33 -108.60 -3.88
CA LEU A 142 -64.24 -109.00 -4.78
C LEU A 142 -64.77 -109.53 -6.13
N PRO A 143 -65.75 -110.45 -6.18
CA PRO A 143 -66.42 -110.83 -7.42
C PRO A 143 -67.09 -109.65 -8.13
N LEU A 144 -67.72 -108.73 -7.39
CA LEU A 144 -68.42 -107.59 -7.98
C LEU A 144 -67.45 -106.58 -8.62
N LYS A 145 -66.33 -106.28 -7.95
CA LYS A 145 -65.21 -105.49 -8.52
C LYS A 145 -64.68 -106.14 -9.79
N GLN A 146 -64.61 -107.47 -9.83
CA GLN A 146 -64.16 -108.20 -11.01
C GLN A 146 -65.18 -108.11 -12.15
N GLN A 147 -66.48 -108.24 -11.86
CA GLN A 147 -67.55 -108.06 -12.85
C GLN A 147 -67.57 -106.65 -13.45
N VAL A 148 -67.39 -105.60 -12.62
CA VAL A 148 -67.26 -104.22 -13.10
C VAL A 148 -66.04 -104.09 -14.02
N LYS A 149 -64.87 -104.63 -13.64
CA LYS A 149 -63.67 -104.62 -14.49
C LYS A 149 -63.89 -105.33 -15.83
N ASP A 150 -64.51 -106.50 -15.83
CA ASP A 150 -64.72 -107.28 -17.04
C ASP A 150 -65.79 -106.66 -17.93
N SER A 151 -66.79 -106.01 -17.34
CA SER A 151 -67.77 -105.16 -18.02
C SER A 151 -67.10 -103.94 -18.67
N THR A 152 -66.22 -103.20 -17.96
CA THR A 152 -65.42 -102.10 -18.55
C THR A 152 -64.59 -102.59 -19.72
N LYS A 153 -63.91 -103.75 -19.59
CA LYS A 153 -63.14 -104.35 -20.71
C LYS A 153 -64.05 -104.73 -21.87
N ASN A 154 -65.24 -105.24 -21.62
CA ASN A 154 -66.19 -105.59 -22.66
C ASN A 154 -66.63 -104.36 -23.45
N ILE A 155 -67.01 -103.27 -22.75
CA ILE A 155 -67.34 -102.00 -23.37
C ILE A 155 -66.17 -101.46 -24.18
N LEU A 156 -64.96 -101.44 -23.62
CA LEU A 156 -63.77 -100.99 -24.35
C LEU A 156 -63.52 -101.81 -25.60
N ARG A 157 -63.70 -103.14 -25.57
CA ARG A 157 -63.57 -103.98 -26.77
C ARG A 157 -64.62 -103.63 -27.81
N LEU A 158 -65.86 -103.35 -27.42
CA LEU A 158 -66.93 -102.96 -28.34
C LEU A 158 -66.67 -101.57 -28.94
N LEU A 159 -66.23 -100.60 -28.13
CA LEU A 159 -65.84 -99.26 -28.59
C LEU A 159 -64.63 -99.29 -29.53
N LEU A 160 -63.61 -100.10 -29.22
CA LEU A 160 -62.44 -100.24 -30.08
C LEU A 160 -62.76 -100.97 -31.40
N LYS A 161 -63.77 -101.85 -31.41
CA LYS A 161 -64.28 -102.49 -32.64
C LYS A 161 -65.11 -101.53 -33.50
N ASN A 162 -65.69 -100.48 -32.90
CA ASN A 162 -66.46 -99.45 -33.59
C ASN A 162 -65.84 -98.05 -33.40
N PRO A 163 -64.86 -97.67 -34.25
CA PRO A 163 -64.11 -96.42 -34.08
C PRO A 163 -64.96 -95.16 -34.26
N GLN A 164 -66.08 -95.24 -34.98
CA GLN A 164 -67.01 -94.12 -35.13
C GLN A 164 -67.73 -93.82 -33.81
N ALA A 165 -68.20 -94.86 -33.10
CA ALA A 165 -68.79 -94.71 -31.78
C ALA A 165 -67.77 -94.21 -30.74
N ALA A 166 -66.54 -94.72 -30.76
CA ALA A 166 -65.47 -94.24 -29.88
C ALA A 166 -65.09 -92.77 -30.15
N GLY A 167 -65.04 -92.35 -31.42
CA GLY A 167 -64.76 -90.96 -31.80
C GLY A 167 -65.86 -89.99 -31.35
N LEU A 168 -67.13 -90.37 -31.51
CA LEU A 168 -68.27 -89.58 -31.05
C LEU A 168 -68.28 -89.42 -29.52
N LEU A 169 -67.92 -90.47 -28.78
CA LEU A 169 -67.74 -90.38 -27.32
C LEU A 169 -66.62 -89.42 -26.92
N GLN A 170 -65.48 -89.48 -27.61
CA GLN A 170 -64.34 -88.60 -27.33
C GLN A 170 -64.67 -87.12 -27.57
N MET A 171 -65.63 -86.79 -28.43
CA MET A 171 -66.10 -85.41 -28.61
C MET A 171 -66.97 -84.90 -27.45
N GLN A 172 -67.58 -85.81 -26.67
CA GLN A 172 -68.41 -85.49 -25.50
C GLN A 172 -67.59 -85.33 -24.21
N THR A 173 -66.55 -84.51 -24.26
CA THR A 173 -65.61 -84.28 -23.13
C THR A 173 -66.21 -83.55 -21.92
N GLN A 174 -67.41 -82.97 -22.06
CA GLN A 174 -68.00 -82.05 -21.08
C GLN A 174 -68.48 -82.72 -19.78
N GLY A 175 -68.63 -84.04 -19.74
CA GLY A 175 -69.07 -84.77 -18.53
C GLY A 175 -67.97 -85.48 -17.75
N ARG A 176 -66.68 -85.21 -18.01
CA ARG A 176 -65.57 -85.81 -17.25
C ARG A 176 -65.43 -85.18 -15.87
N SER A 177 -65.06 -85.98 -14.87
CA SER A 177 -64.70 -85.45 -13.56
C SER A 177 -63.37 -84.69 -13.62
N ALA A 178 -63.21 -83.66 -12.78
CA ALA A 178 -61.97 -82.87 -12.71
C ALA A 178 -60.73 -83.71 -12.37
N GLY A 179 -60.89 -84.77 -11.57
CA GLY A 179 -59.82 -85.72 -11.24
C GLY A 179 -59.37 -86.54 -12.45
N ALA A 180 -60.32 -87.02 -13.27
CA ALA A 180 -60.02 -87.77 -14.48
C ALA A 180 -59.32 -86.90 -15.53
N GLN A 181 -59.75 -85.65 -15.68
CA GLN A 181 -59.16 -84.71 -16.63
C GLN A 181 -57.69 -84.39 -16.29
N ARG A 182 -57.38 -84.08 -15.01
CA ARG A 182 -56.00 -83.85 -14.55
C ARG A 182 -55.09 -85.06 -14.76
N PHE A 183 -55.63 -86.27 -14.59
CA PHE A 183 -54.88 -87.50 -14.81
C PHE A 183 -54.50 -87.69 -16.28
N ILE A 184 -55.42 -87.42 -17.21
CA ILE A 184 -55.15 -87.45 -18.66
C ILE A 184 -54.11 -86.39 -19.04
N GLU A 185 -54.24 -85.17 -18.53
CA GLU A 185 -53.26 -84.09 -18.76
C GLU A 185 -51.86 -84.51 -18.29
N SER A 186 -51.75 -85.11 -17.10
CA SER A 186 -50.48 -85.62 -16.58
C SER A 186 -49.88 -86.73 -17.47
N LEU A 187 -50.71 -87.60 -18.05
CA LEU A 187 -50.25 -88.63 -18.98
C LEU A 187 -49.77 -88.04 -20.31
N VAL A 188 -50.42 -86.98 -20.80
CA VAL A 188 -50.01 -86.25 -22.02
C VAL A 188 -48.71 -85.48 -21.78
N GLU A 189 -48.52 -84.89 -20.61
CA GLU A 189 -47.25 -84.27 -20.20
C GLU A 189 -46.12 -85.31 -20.11
N LEU A 190 -46.39 -86.45 -19.46
CA LEU A 190 -45.46 -87.57 -19.38
C LEU A 190 -45.06 -88.07 -20.78
N ARG A 191 -46.03 -88.16 -21.70
CA ARG A 191 -45.78 -88.49 -23.11
C ARG A 191 -44.80 -87.50 -23.75
N GLY A 192 -45.01 -86.20 -23.56
CA GLY A 192 -44.10 -85.16 -24.07
C GLY A 192 -42.68 -85.31 -23.51
N PHE A 193 -42.56 -85.48 -22.19
CA PHE A 193 -41.28 -85.67 -21.51
C PHE A 193 -40.55 -86.93 -22.00
N LEU A 194 -41.24 -88.07 -22.07
CA LEU A 194 -40.64 -89.33 -22.52
C LEU A 194 -40.21 -89.23 -23.99
N PHE A 195 -40.98 -88.56 -24.84
CA PHE A 195 -40.61 -88.33 -26.22
C PHE A 195 -39.29 -87.56 -26.33
N GLU A 196 -39.12 -86.45 -25.60
CA GLU A 196 -37.87 -85.69 -25.58
C GLU A 196 -36.68 -86.51 -25.04
N LYS A 197 -36.92 -87.31 -23.99
CA LYS A 197 -35.89 -88.19 -23.42
C LYS A 197 -35.46 -89.30 -24.39
N LEU A 198 -36.41 -89.89 -25.10
CA LEU A 198 -36.15 -90.93 -26.11
C LEU A 198 -35.49 -90.38 -27.38
N LEU A 199 -35.66 -89.08 -27.67
CA LEU A 199 -34.95 -88.39 -28.77
C LEU A 199 -33.51 -88.01 -28.41
N THR A 200 -33.16 -87.97 -27.12
CA THR A 200 -31.85 -87.54 -26.65
C THR A 200 -30.88 -88.72 -26.60
N SER A 201 -29.79 -88.65 -27.35
CA SER A 201 -28.73 -89.67 -27.28
C SER A 201 -27.95 -89.59 -25.95
N PRO A 202 -27.48 -90.72 -25.39
CA PRO A 202 -26.60 -90.71 -24.22
C PRO A 202 -25.35 -89.85 -24.39
N MET A 203 -24.84 -89.74 -25.63
CA MET A 203 -23.70 -88.87 -25.94
C MET A 203 -24.10 -87.39 -25.86
N GLU A 204 -25.22 -87.01 -26.49
CA GLU A 204 -25.75 -85.65 -26.43
C GLU A 204 -26.06 -85.19 -25.00
N ALA A 205 -26.56 -86.09 -24.15
CA ALA A 205 -26.80 -85.79 -22.74
C ALA A 205 -25.49 -85.53 -21.97
N ARG A 206 -24.44 -86.31 -22.25
CA ARG A 206 -23.10 -86.09 -21.68
C ARG A 206 -22.49 -84.78 -22.17
N ASP A 207 -22.57 -84.49 -23.45
CA ASP A 207 -22.05 -83.25 -24.05
C ASP A 207 -22.76 -82.02 -23.47
N LYS A 208 -24.09 -82.07 -23.32
CA LYS A 208 -24.88 -81.01 -22.64
C LYS A 208 -24.41 -80.81 -21.20
N THR A 209 -24.18 -81.90 -20.47
CA THR A 209 -23.73 -81.82 -19.07
C THR A 209 -22.33 -81.22 -18.97
N GLN A 210 -21.40 -81.64 -19.83
CA GLN A 210 -20.04 -81.09 -19.87
C GLN A 210 -20.05 -79.61 -20.26
N PHE A 211 -20.85 -79.23 -21.26
CA PHE A 211 -21.00 -77.83 -21.67
C PHE A 211 -21.49 -76.92 -20.54
N VAL A 212 -22.52 -77.36 -19.80
CA VAL A 212 -23.02 -76.63 -18.62
C VAL A 212 -21.95 -76.54 -17.53
N GLN A 213 -21.18 -77.62 -17.29
CA GLN A 213 -20.07 -77.60 -16.33
C GLN A 213 -18.95 -76.62 -16.75
N ASP A 214 -18.63 -76.53 -18.03
CA ASP A 214 -17.61 -75.61 -18.52
C ASP A 214 -18.06 -74.15 -18.44
N ILE A 215 -19.34 -73.87 -18.76
CA ILE A 215 -19.92 -72.54 -18.57
C ILE A 215 -19.93 -72.16 -17.09
N THR A 216 -20.35 -73.05 -16.21
CA THR A 216 -20.38 -72.74 -14.76
C THR A 216 -18.97 -72.49 -14.21
N LYS A 217 -17.97 -73.26 -14.61
CA LYS A 217 -16.56 -72.99 -14.26
C LYS A 217 -16.07 -71.65 -14.79
N ARG A 218 -16.41 -71.30 -16.05
CA ARG A 218 -16.05 -70.00 -16.63
C ARG A 218 -16.74 -68.85 -15.91
N ASN A 219 -18.02 -68.97 -15.62
CA ASN A 219 -18.78 -67.96 -14.87
C ASN A 219 -18.19 -67.77 -13.48
N LYS A 220 -17.80 -68.85 -12.78
CA LYS A 220 -17.15 -68.75 -11.47
C LYS A 220 -15.83 -67.97 -11.54
N ARG A 221 -14.96 -68.28 -12.51
CA ARG A 221 -13.70 -67.53 -12.70
C ARG A 221 -13.94 -66.07 -13.06
N ASN A 222 -14.93 -65.80 -13.91
CA ASN A 222 -15.29 -64.43 -14.27
C ASN A 222 -15.81 -63.67 -13.05
N GLN A 223 -16.62 -64.32 -12.20
CA GLN A 223 -17.09 -63.73 -10.95
C GLN A 223 -15.93 -63.41 -10.01
N GLU A 224 -14.98 -64.34 -9.82
CA GLU A 224 -13.78 -64.09 -9.00
C GLU A 224 -12.96 -62.88 -9.50
N VAL A 225 -12.86 -62.70 -10.83
CA VAL A 225 -12.19 -61.53 -11.43
C VAL A 225 -13.00 -60.25 -11.21
N ILE A 226 -14.33 -60.31 -11.36
CA ILE A 226 -15.21 -59.16 -11.08
C ILE A 226 -15.07 -58.74 -9.61
N ASP A 227 -15.18 -59.69 -8.68
CA ASP A 227 -15.07 -59.43 -7.25
C ASP A 227 -13.69 -58.84 -6.90
N ALA A 228 -12.62 -59.32 -7.52
CA ALA A 228 -11.27 -58.77 -7.32
C ALA A 228 -11.16 -57.31 -7.83
N LEU A 229 -11.72 -57.01 -9.01
CA LEU A 229 -11.72 -55.66 -9.58
C LEU A 229 -12.60 -54.70 -8.78
N GLU A 230 -13.77 -55.15 -8.31
CA GLU A 230 -14.65 -54.38 -7.43
C GLU A 230 -13.95 -54.02 -6.12
N ASN A 231 -13.23 -54.99 -5.53
CA ASN A 231 -12.43 -54.75 -4.32
C ASN A 231 -11.27 -53.77 -4.57
N GLU A 232 -10.55 -53.90 -5.69
CA GLU A 232 -9.48 -52.94 -6.03
C GLU A 232 -10.05 -51.53 -6.24
N LEU A 233 -11.17 -51.42 -6.95
CA LEU A 233 -11.85 -50.14 -7.18
C LEU A 233 -12.29 -49.52 -5.85
N ALA A 234 -12.90 -50.30 -4.95
CA ALA A 234 -13.29 -49.83 -3.63
C ALA A 234 -12.08 -49.35 -2.81
N ALA A 235 -10.97 -50.08 -2.84
CA ALA A 235 -9.73 -49.69 -2.15
C ALA A 235 -9.14 -48.39 -2.73
N ARG A 236 -9.09 -48.24 -4.05
CA ARG A 236 -8.61 -47.00 -4.69
C ARG A 236 -9.53 -45.82 -4.42
N MET A 237 -10.85 -46.01 -4.43
CA MET A 237 -11.81 -44.97 -4.07
C MET A 237 -11.63 -44.51 -2.63
N LYS A 238 -11.42 -45.44 -1.69
CA LYS A 238 -11.13 -45.12 -0.29
C LYS A 238 -9.82 -44.36 -0.12
N ASN A 239 -8.76 -44.79 -0.80
CA ASN A 239 -7.46 -44.09 -0.76
C ASN A 239 -7.56 -42.67 -1.32
N ARG A 240 -8.23 -42.51 -2.47
CA ARG A 240 -8.49 -41.19 -3.06
C ARG A 240 -9.30 -40.30 -2.11
N ALA A 241 -10.35 -40.82 -1.47
CA ALA A 241 -11.13 -40.06 -0.50
C ALA A 241 -10.26 -39.58 0.67
N ALA A 242 -9.42 -40.45 1.22
CA ALA A 242 -8.50 -40.10 2.31
C ALA A 242 -7.44 -39.06 1.88
N GLU A 243 -6.95 -39.11 0.65
CA GLU A 243 -6.02 -38.11 0.10
C GLU A 243 -6.69 -36.75 -0.08
N VAL A 244 -7.91 -36.73 -0.62
CA VAL A 244 -8.73 -35.51 -0.73
C VAL A 244 -9.02 -34.90 0.64
N GLU A 245 -9.30 -35.71 1.67
CA GLU A 245 -9.46 -35.21 3.05
C GLU A 245 -8.18 -34.57 3.60
N LYS A 246 -7.01 -35.17 3.35
CA LYS A 246 -5.71 -34.59 3.74
C LYS A 246 -5.43 -33.28 3.02
N GLU A 247 -5.65 -33.23 1.71
CA GLU A 247 -5.48 -32.00 0.93
C GLU A 247 -6.44 -30.90 1.41
N ASN A 248 -7.70 -31.25 1.68
CA ASN A 248 -8.68 -30.30 2.23
C ASN A 248 -8.25 -29.75 3.60
N PHE A 249 -7.64 -30.59 4.45
CA PHE A 249 -7.08 -30.15 5.73
C PHE A 249 -5.93 -29.14 5.51
N VAL A 250 -4.98 -29.44 4.63
CA VAL A 250 -3.87 -28.52 4.28
C VAL A 250 -4.41 -27.21 3.70
N VAL A 251 -5.41 -27.27 2.81
CA VAL A 251 -6.06 -26.07 2.26
C VAL A 251 -6.69 -25.23 3.38
N GLN A 252 -7.31 -25.85 4.37
CA GLN A 252 -7.89 -25.13 5.50
C GLN A 252 -6.83 -24.48 6.40
N GLU A 253 -5.71 -25.17 6.68
CA GLU A 253 -4.58 -24.59 7.39
C GLU A 253 -3.98 -23.39 6.64
N LEU A 254 -3.73 -23.54 5.34
CA LEU A 254 -3.21 -22.46 4.50
C LEU A 254 -4.15 -21.26 4.44
N LYS A 255 -5.47 -21.48 4.36
CA LYS A 255 -6.48 -20.40 4.46
C LYS A 255 -6.40 -19.68 5.81
N ASN A 256 -6.26 -20.42 6.90
CA ASN A 256 -6.13 -19.84 8.24
C ASN A 256 -4.84 -19.01 8.38
N HIS A 257 -3.72 -19.53 7.88
CA HIS A 257 -2.43 -18.83 7.90
C HIS A 257 -2.49 -17.55 7.05
N LEU A 258 -3.08 -17.63 5.86
CA LEU A 258 -3.28 -16.46 4.99
C LEU A 258 -4.14 -15.40 5.70
N HIS A 259 -5.24 -15.80 6.33
CA HIS A 259 -6.08 -14.88 7.09
C HIS A 259 -5.33 -14.21 8.25
N GLN A 260 -4.50 -14.97 8.98
CA GLN A 260 -3.67 -14.42 10.06
C GLN A 260 -2.63 -13.43 9.55
N VAL A 261 -1.93 -13.74 8.45
CA VAL A 261 -0.94 -12.84 7.82
C VAL A 261 -1.61 -11.57 7.34
N LEU A 262 -2.75 -11.67 6.66
CA LEU A 262 -3.53 -10.50 6.22
C LEU A 262 -3.92 -9.63 7.41
N LYS A 263 -4.52 -10.21 8.45
CA LYS A 263 -4.91 -9.49 9.66
C LYS A 263 -3.72 -8.84 10.38
N PHE A 264 -2.57 -9.52 10.45
CA PHE A 264 -1.36 -8.95 11.02
C PHE A 264 -0.83 -7.77 10.18
N SER A 265 -0.81 -7.92 8.85
CA SER A 265 -0.36 -6.88 7.92
C SER A 265 -1.24 -5.65 7.95
N GLU A 266 -2.57 -5.81 7.99
CA GLU A 266 -3.54 -4.71 8.11
C GLU A 266 -3.35 -3.96 9.43
N ASN A 267 -3.19 -4.67 10.54
CA ASN A 267 -2.92 -4.05 11.84
C ASN A 267 -1.57 -3.31 11.87
N SER A 268 -0.52 -3.90 11.28
CA SER A 268 0.79 -3.25 11.16
C SER A 268 0.68 -1.97 10.32
N LEU A 269 0.04 -2.04 9.16
CA LEU A 269 -0.15 -0.90 8.27
C LEU A 269 -0.96 0.19 8.95
N PHE A 270 -2.04 -0.17 9.64
CA PHE A 270 -2.86 0.77 10.42
C PHE A 270 -2.02 1.50 11.49
N ARG A 271 -1.20 0.77 12.25
CA ARG A 271 -0.30 1.35 13.26
C ARG A 271 0.73 2.28 12.63
N THR A 272 1.42 1.85 11.58
CA THR A 272 2.40 2.67 10.87
C THR A 272 1.76 3.95 10.33
N LYS A 273 0.57 3.85 9.73
CA LYS A 273 -0.16 5.02 9.23
C LYS A 273 -0.54 5.97 10.35
N GLN A 274 -1.08 5.46 11.46
CA GLN A 274 -1.48 6.29 12.59
C GLN A 274 -0.26 6.99 13.24
N GLU A 275 0.87 6.30 13.37
CA GLU A 275 2.11 6.85 13.90
C GLU A 275 2.69 7.91 12.96
N ALA A 276 2.70 7.66 11.65
CA ALA A 276 3.12 8.63 10.64
C ALA A 276 2.22 9.89 10.66
N GLU A 277 0.89 9.74 10.77
CA GLU A 277 -0.02 10.88 10.89
C GLU A 277 0.20 11.68 12.19
N LYS A 278 0.47 11.00 13.30
CA LYS A 278 0.80 11.65 14.58
C LYS A 278 2.10 12.43 14.48
N GLN A 279 3.13 11.83 13.87
CA GLN A 279 4.42 12.47 13.64
C GLN A 279 4.28 13.67 12.71
N GLN A 280 3.56 13.53 11.60
CA GLN A 280 3.27 14.63 10.67
C GLN A 280 2.58 15.81 11.38
N LYS A 281 1.58 15.55 12.22
CA LYS A 281 0.90 16.59 13.01
C LYS A 281 1.84 17.27 14.00
N ALA A 282 2.72 16.52 14.65
CA ALA A 282 3.72 17.07 15.57
C ALA A 282 4.73 17.96 14.82
N ASP A 283 5.27 17.49 13.69
CA ASP A 283 6.22 18.21 12.86
C ASP A 283 5.61 19.48 12.25
N PHE A 284 4.34 19.41 11.82
CA PHE A 284 3.60 20.57 11.34
C PHE A 284 3.46 21.65 12.43
N ARG A 285 3.06 21.26 13.66
CA ARG A 285 2.97 22.19 14.79
C ARG A 285 4.32 22.79 15.17
N ALA A 286 5.37 21.96 15.21
CA ALA A 286 6.73 22.42 15.49
C ALA A 286 7.22 23.40 14.42
N SER A 287 6.91 23.13 13.14
CA SER A 287 7.20 24.04 12.04
C SER A 287 6.45 25.36 12.17
N GLN A 288 5.14 25.31 12.45
CA GLN A 288 4.32 26.50 12.65
C GLN A 288 4.85 27.37 13.81
N ALA A 289 5.26 26.75 14.92
CA ALA A 289 5.87 27.46 16.05
C ALA A 289 7.20 28.13 15.65
N ARG A 290 8.05 27.45 14.87
CA ARG A 290 9.29 28.04 14.33
C ARG A 290 9.02 29.22 13.41
N VAL A 291 8.04 29.10 12.52
CA VAL A 291 7.63 30.20 11.62
C VAL A 291 7.13 31.40 12.42
N ALA A 292 6.28 31.18 13.42
CA ALA A 292 5.78 32.25 14.28
C ALA A 292 6.92 32.96 15.04
N LYS A 293 7.89 32.18 15.57
CA LYS A 293 9.07 32.75 16.23
C LYS A 293 9.91 33.60 15.27
N ILE A 294 10.22 33.08 14.07
CA ILE A 294 11.00 33.82 13.07
C ILE A 294 10.26 35.09 12.64
N GLN A 295 8.94 35.04 12.48
CA GLN A 295 8.13 36.23 12.16
C GLN A 295 8.22 37.28 13.28
N GLN A 296 8.15 36.86 14.55
CA GLN A 296 8.35 37.75 15.69
C GLN A 296 9.75 38.37 15.70
N ASP A 297 10.80 37.56 15.50
CA ASP A 297 12.18 38.02 15.45
C ASP A 297 12.39 39.04 14.31
N ILE A 298 11.80 38.81 13.12
CA ILE A 298 11.83 39.75 12.00
C ILE A 298 11.18 41.08 12.39
N LEU A 299 10.02 41.06 13.05
CA LEU A 299 9.35 42.29 13.48
C LEU A 299 10.17 43.05 14.53
N GLN A 300 10.76 42.34 15.49
CA GLN A 300 11.63 42.93 16.50
C GLN A 300 12.88 43.56 15.87
N LEU A 301 13.57 42.85 14.98
CA LEU A 301 14.75 43.36 14.27
C LEU A 301 14.41 44.57 13.39
N ARG A 302 13.25 44.56 12.72
CA ARG A 302 12.78 45.72 11.94
C ARG A 302 12.56 46.94 12.83
N SER A 303 11.95 46.76 14.01
CA SER A 303 11.76 47.85 14.97
C SER A 303 13.09 48.35 15.53
N GLN A 304 14.01 47.47 15.91
CA GLN A 304 15.34 47.84 16.37
C GLN A 304 16.13 48.61 15.31
N HIS A 305 16.11 48.14 14.06
CA HIS A 305 16.75 48.82 12.94
C HIS A 305 16.14 50.22 12.73
N HIS A 306 14.81 50.34 12.76
CA HIS A 306 14.15 51.63 12.64
C HIS A 306 14.57 52.60 13.75
N ASN A 307 14.59 52.14 15.01
CA ASN A 307 15.01 52.95 16.15
C ASN A 307 16.46 53.41 15.99
N LEU A 308 17.40 52.52 15.65
CA LEU A 308 18.81 52.87 15.42
C LEU A 308 18.98 53.88 14.28
N VAL A 309 18.20 53.75 13.20
CA VAL A 309 18.22 54.73 12.11
C VAL A 309 17.75 56.10 12.59
N MET A 310 16.69 56.15 13.41
CA MET A 310 16.18 57.40 13.96
C MET A 310 17.17 58.04 14.94
N GLU A 311 17.73 57.27 15.88
CA GLU A 311 18.76 57.74 16.82
C GLU A 311 20.00 58.28 16.10
N ASN A 312 20.50 57.56 15.09
CA ASN A 312 21.63 58.01 14.29
C ASN A 312 21.30 59.30 13.52
N ARG A 313 20.10 59.41 12.96
CA ARG A 313 19.65 60.62 12.25
C ARG A 313 19.58 61.82 13.19
N GLU A 314 19.06 61.64 14.41
CA GLU A 314 19.00 62.70 15.42
C GLU A 314 20.40 63.10 15.89
N ALA A 315 21.27 62.14 16.16
CA ALA A 315 22.66 62.39 16.52
C ALA A 315 23.42 63.14 15.41
N GLU A 316 23.25 62.71 14.16
CA GLU A 316 23.83 63.38 12.99
C GLU A 316 23.31 64.82 12.87
N GLN A 317 22.00 65.04 13.00
CA GLN A 317 21.42 66.39 12.96
C GLN A 317 21.96 67.27 14.09
N ALA A 318 22.13 66.73 15.30
CA ALA A 318 22.71 67.45 16.42
C ALA A 318 24.17 67.84 16.14
N LEU A 319 24.97 66.93 15.57
CA LEU A 319 26.35 67.21 15.16
C LEU A 319 26.41 68.24 14.03
N ARG A 320 25.54 68.15 13.01
CA ARG A 320 25.45 69.16 11.94
C ARG A 320 25.11 70.55 12.50
N LYS A 321 24.19 70.64 13.45
CA LYS A 321 23.86 71.91 14.15
C LYS A 321 25.05 72.45 14.94
N LYS A 322 25.78 71.60 15.67
CA LYS A 322 27.00 72.00 16.39
C LYS A 322 28.09 72.48 15.43
N LYS A 323 28.32 71.73 14.36
CA LYS A 323 29.26 72.08 13.28
C LYS A 323 28.93 73.46 12.71
N TYR A 324 27.68 73.70 12.31
CA TYR A 324 27.24 74.99 11.78
C TYR A 324 27.48 76.16 12.77
N LYS A 325 27.22 75.95 14.07
CA LYS A 325 27.49 76.97 15.10
C LYS A 325 28.98 77.31 15.18
N VAL A 326 29.84 76.30 15.24
CA VAL A 326 31.30 76.50 15.28
C VAL A 326 31.80 77.15 14.00
N GLU A 327 31.31 76.73 12.83
CA GLU A 327 31.63 77.37 11.54
C GLU A 327 31.22 78.85 11.53
N THR A 328 30.04 79.18 12.08
CA THR A 328 29.58 80.58 12.21
C THR A 328 30.46 81.37 13.18
N GLU A 329 30.87 80.78 14.31
CA GLU A 329 31.78 81.42 15.25
C GLU A 329 33.17 81.68 14.62
N ILE A 330 33.70 80.73 13.86
CA ILE A 330 34.97 80.90 13.11
C ILE A 330 34.83 82.03 12.09
N GLU A 331 33.75 82.04 11.31
CA GLU A 331 33.47 83.11 10.34
C GLU A 331 33.42 84.49 11.02
N ASN A 332 32.77 84.59 12.18
CA ASN A 332 32.74 85.83 12.96
C ASN A 332 34.13 86.25 13.45
N TRP A 333 34.98 85.30 13.87
CA TRP A 333 36.36 85.58 14.28
C TRP A 333 37.23 86.02 13.10
N ILE A 334 37.04 85.42 11.91
CA ILE A 334 37.70 85.85 10.67
C ILE A 334 37.28 87.28 10.33
N GLN A 335 35.98 87.58 10.29
CA GLN A 335 35.49 88.93 10.00
C GLN A 335 36.02 89.97 11.00
N LYS A 336 36.05 89.62 12.29
CA LYS A 336 36.63 90.49 13.32
C LYS A 336 38.12 90.73 13.08
N TYR A 337 38.89 89.68 12.81
CA TYR A 337 40.32 89.78 12.51
C TYR A 337 40.56 90.63 11.26
N ASP A 338 39.83 90.38 10.17
CA ASP A 338 39.96 91.13 8.91
C ASP A 338 39.63 92.62 9.12
N THR A 339 38.62 92.93 9.95
CA THR A 339 38.26 94.31 10.30
C THR A 339 39.36 94.98 11.13
N GLU A 340 39.81 94.34 12.22
CA GLU A 340 40.87 94.89 13.09
C GLU A 340 42.20 95.06 12.35
N MET A 341 42.55 94.10 11.49
CA MET A 341 43.74 94.20 10.63
C MET A 341 43.61 95.31 9.59
N GLY A 342 42.42 95.49 9.01
CA GLY A 342 42.11 96.60 8.11
C GLY A 342 42.28 97.95 8.82
N GLU A 343 41.65 98.13 9.98
CA GLU A 343 41.78 99.34 10.79
C GLU A 343 43.24 99.62 11.18
N LYS A 344 44.01 98.60 11.55
CA LYS A 344 45.44 98.74 11.88
C LYS A 344 46.30 99.09 10.67
N GLN A 345 45.95 98.56 9.50
CA GLN A 345 46.62 98.91 8.25
C GLN A 345 46.32 100.37 7.87
N ASP A 346 45.07 100.82 7.99
CA ASP A 346 44.66 102.20 7.76
C ASP A 346 45.40 103.16 8.72
N GLU A 347 45.42 102.86 10.03
CA GLU A 347 46.19 103.62 11.03
C GLU A 347 47.69 103.69 10.69
N TYR A 348 48.28 102.57 10.26
CA TYR A 348 49.68 102.53 9.85
C TYR A 348 49.95 103.39 8.62
N GLU A 349 49.08 103.34 7.63
CA GLU A 349 49.18 104.16 6.42
C GLU A 349 49.03 105.66 6.73
N GLU A 350 48.09 106.03 7.61
CA GLU A 350 47.97 107.41 8.12
C GLU A 350 49.23 107.88 8.83
N LEU A 351 49.79 107.07 9.74
CA LEU A 351 51.04 107.39 10.43
C LEU A 351 52.24 107.46 9.48
N ASP A 352 52.32 106.60 8.46
CA ASP A 352 53.37 106.66 7.46
C ASP A 352 53.26 107.91 6.58
N ILE A 353 52.04 108.36 6.26
CA ILE A 353 51.80 109.65 5.60
C ILE A 353 52.34 110.79 6.48
N ILE A 354 51.96 110.84 7.76
CA ILE A 354 52.42 111.87 8.70
C ILE A 354 53.94 111.83 8.83
N HIS A 355 54.55 110.65 9.02
CA HIS A 355 55.99 110.48 9.15
C HIS A 355 56.74 110.94 7.89
N ARG A 356 56.20 110.67 6.70
CA ARG A 356 56.75 111.19 5.44
C ARG A 356 56.69 112.71 5.39
N GLU A 357 55.57 113.31 5.77
CA GLU A 357 55.42 114.77 5.84
C GLU A 357 56.39 115.39 6.87
N GLU A 358 56.48 114.84 8.08
CA GLU A 358 57.40 115.27 9.12
C GLU A 358 58.86 115.13 8.70
N LYS A 359 59.22 114.06 7.97
CA LYS A 359 60.55 113.91 7.38
C LYS A 359 60.88 115.03 6.40
N VAL A 360 59.95 115.36 5.51
CA VAL A 360 60.13 116.48 4.56
C VAL A 360 60.28 117.79 5.33
N GLN A 361 59.43 118.06 6.32
CA GLN A 361 59.54 119.25 7.16
C GLN A 361 60.87 119.32 7.90
N LEU A 362 61.35 118.19 8.43
CA LEU A 362 62.65 118.10 9.10
C LEU A 362 63.80 118.37 8.14
N GLU A 363 63.74 117.87 6.91
CA GLU A 363 64.73 118.15 5.86
C GLU A 363 64.73 119.63 5.49
N GLU A 364 63.56 120.27 5.33
CA GLU A 364 63.44 121.71 5.12
C GLU A 364 64.02 122.53 6.29
N LEU A 365 63.72 122.13 7.53
CA LEU A 365 64.27 122.75 8.74
C LEU A 365 65.79 122.61 8.83
N LYS A 366 66.34 121.44 8.48
CA LYS A 366 67.79 121.21 8.41
C LYS A 366 68.43 122.12 7.36
N GLN A 367 67.85 122.20 6.16
CA GLN A 367 68.34 123.12 5.13
C GLN A 367 68.33 124.58 5.62
N ARG A 368 67.26 125.03 6.28
CA ARG A 368 67.20 126.37 6.88
C ARG A 368 68.23 126.56 7.99
N TYR A 369 68.45 125.54 8.83
CA TYR A 369 69.46 125.57 9.88
C TYR A 369 70.87 125.66 9.30
N ASP A 370 71.18 124.89 8.25
CA ASP A 370 72.48 124.91 7.58
C ASP A 370 72.77 126.30 6.99
N VAL A 371 71.79 126.91 6.32
CA VAL A 371 71.88 128.31 5.85
C VAL A 371 72.12 129.26 7.03
N LEU A 372 71.37 129.12 8.12
CA LEU A 372 71.55 129.96 9.30
C LEU A 372 72.93 129.78 9.95
N VAL A 373 73.48 128.56 9.96
CA VAL A 373 74.83 128.27 10.44
C VAL A 373 75.87 128.95 9.54
N GLU A 374 75.71 128.85 8.22
CA GLU A 374 76.57 129.57 7.26
C GLU A 374 76.52 131.08 7.51
N GLU A 375 75.33 131.68 7.65
CA GLU A 375 75.17 133.09 7.99
C GLU A 375 75.82 133.44 9.35
N PHE A 376 75.65 132.60 10.37
CA PHE A 376 76.30 132.79 11.68
C PHE A 376 77.83 132.74 11.56
N THR A 377 78.37 131.82 10.76
CA THR A 377 79.81 131.74 10.50
C THR A 377 80.31 132.98 9.77
N GLN A 378 79.58 133.44 8.74
CA GLN A 378 79.89 134.67 8.01
C GLN A 378 79.88 135.89 8.95
N ILE A 379 78.85 136.06 9.79
CA ILE A 379 78.80 137.16 10.77
C ILE A 379 79.95 137.08 11.77
N ARG A 380 80.30 135.87 12.22
CA ARG A 380 81.42 135.66 13.15
C ARG A 380 82.77 135.99 12.51
N GLU A 381 82.98 135.55 11.28
CA GLU A 381 84.16 135.85 10.48
C GLU A 381 84.25 137.34 10.15
N GLU A 382 83.14 137.98 9.77
CA GLU A 382 83.07 139.43 9.58
C GLU A 382 83.41 140.18 10.87
N ARG A 383 82.89 139.75 12.02
CA ARG A 383 83.24 140.34 13.33
C ARG A 383 84.72 140.16 13.67
N GLU A 384 85.29 138.98 13.40
CA GLU A 384 86.71 138.69 13.56
C GLU A 384 87.58 139.58 12.66
N ILE A 385 87.22 139.72 11.38
CA ILE A 385 87.91 140.59 10.41
C ILE A 385 87.79 142.04 10.83
N ASN A 386 86.60 142.50 11.25
CA ASN A 386 86.37 143.88 11.66
C ASN A 386 87.11 144.19 12.97
N SER A 387 87.21 143.23 13.90
CA SER A 387 88.06 143.33 15.09
C SER A 387 89.54 143.40 14.74
N LYS A 388 90.02 142.60 13.77
CA LYS A 388 91.41 142.65 13.28
C LYS A 388 91.72 143.98 12.62
N LYS A 389 90.84 144.49 11.76
CA LYS A 389 90.95 145.82 11.12
C LYS A 389 91.00 146.93 12.16
N ARG A 390 90.11 146.93 13.16
CA ARG A 390 90.17 147.91 14.26
C ARG A 390 91.51 147.87 15.00
N LEU A 391 92.04 146.67 15.25
CA LEU A 391 93.33 146.50 15.93
C LEU A 391 94.51 146.98 15.05
N GLU A 392 94.44 146.76 13.74
CA GLU A 392 95.40 147.28 12.76
C GLU A 392 95.36 148.81 12.68
N ASP A 393 94.16 149.40 12.58
CA ASP A 393 93.93 150.86 12.59
C ASP A 393 94.43 151.50 13.90
N GLU A 394 94.20 150.86 15.05
CA GLU A 394 94.74 151.30 16.34
C GLU A 394 96.27 151.28 16.35
N GLN A 395 96.90 150.24 15.78
CA GLN A 395 98.35 150.16 15.66
C GLN A 395 98.91 151.22 14.72
N GLU A 396 98.25 151.49 13.59
CA GLU A 396 98.63 152.56 12.66
C GLU A 396 98.47 153.94 13.30
N LEU A 397 97.39 154.18 14.03
CA LEU A 397 97.20 155.42 14.78
C LEU A 397 98.32 155.62 15.81
N VAL A 398 98.71 154.56 16.52
CA VAL A 398 99.85 154.61 17.46
C VAL A 398 101.16 154.93 16.72
N ARG A 399 101.39 154.39 15.52
CA ARG A 399 102.56 154.75 14.68
C ARG A 399 102.51 156.20 14.24
N MET A 400 101.36 156.69 13.77
CA MET A 400 101.17 158.08 13.36
C MET A 400 101.36 159.05 14.54
N VAL A 401 100.81 158.74 15.71
CA VAL A 401 100.99 159.53 16.95
C VAL A 401 102.46 159.54 17.35
N ARG A 402 103.16 158.41 17.31
CA ARG A 402 104.62 158.36 17.57
C ARG A 402 105.40 159.23 16.60
N ALA A 403 105.12 159.16 15.29
CA ALA A 403 105.76 159.99 14.28
C ALA A 403 105.47 161.50 14.48
N ALA A 404 104.22 161.87 14.75
CA ALA A 404 103.82 163.24 15.05
C ALA A 404 104.51 163.77 16.31
N THR A 405 104.63 162.95 17.36
CA THR A 405 105.32 163.31 18.61
C THR A 405 106.82 163.55 18.38
N LEU A 406 107.46 162.74 17.52
CA LEU A 406 108.88 162.85 17.18
C LEU A 406 109.17 164.14 16.38
N ILE A 407 108.31 164.47 15.42
CA ILE A 407 108.38 165.70 14.63
C ILE A 407 108.17 166.93 15.52
N GLN A 408 107.17 166.90 16.41
CA GLN A 408 106.92 167.99 17.36
C GLN A 408 108.09 168.17 18.35
N ALA A 409 108.73 167.09 18.81
CA ALA A 409 109.87 167.13 19.71
C ALA A 409 111.14 167.71 19.03
N MET A 410 111.39 167.35 17.78
CA MET A 410 112.53 167.86 17.01
C MET A 410 112.41 169.36 16.68
N TRP A 411 111.20 169.82 16.31
CA TRP A 411 110.94 171.23 16.04
C TRP A 411 111.00 172.10 17.31
N LYS A 412 110.40 171.64 18.42
CA LYS A 412 110.52 172.32 19.72
C LYS A 412 111.97 172.35 20.21
N GLY A 413 112.77 171.32 19.93
CA GLY A 413 114.20 171.28 20.24
C GLY A 413 115.05 172.24 19.40
N TYR A 414 114.74 172.43 18.12
CA TYR A 414 115.46 173.35 17.23
C TYR A 414 115.16 174.83 17.58
N LEU A 415 113.90 175.17 17.85
CA LEU A 415 113.51 176.52 18.28
C LEU A 415 114.15 176.92 19.62
N VAL A 416 114.40 175.94 20.50
CA VAL A 416 115.03 176.14 21.82
C VAL A 416 116.56 176.25 21.77
N ARG A 417 117.24 175.74 20.72
CA ARG A 417 118.71 175.77 20.59
C ARG A 417 119.27 176.97 19.82
N SER A 418 118.42 177.75 19.15
CA SER A 418 118.82 178.96 18.41
C SER A 418 118.80 180.25 19.26
N MET A 419 117.97 180.32 20.32
CA MET A 419 117.65 181.61 20.99
C MET A 419 118.25 181.83 22.39
N LEU A 420 119.27 181.07 22.85
CA LEU A 420 119.86 181.24 24.20
C LEU A 420 121.40 181.03 24.32
N SER A 421 122.16 181.83 23.57
CA SER A 421 123.43 182.44 24.00
C SER A 421 123.13 183.87 24.50
N SER A 422 122.51 183.99 25.68
CA SER A 422 122.50 185.18 26.55
C SER A 422 121.44 185.00 27.64
N LYS A 423 121.81 185.42 28.86
CA LYS A 423 120.99 185.59 30.08
C LYS A 423 120.48 184.35 30.84
N LYS A 424 121.15 184.13 31.98
CA LYS A 424 120.65 184.13 33.37
C LYS A 424 119.42 183.26 33.75
N LYS A 425 119.72 182.36 34.72
CA LYS A 425 119.07 182.18 36.04
C LYS A 425 117.67 181.51 36.16
N LYS A 426 117.71 180.42 36.94
CA LYS A 426 116.94 180.13 38.18
C LYS A 426 115.50 179.53 38.12
N ARG A 427 115.39 178.39 38.83
CA ARG A 427 114.40 177.96 39.86
C ARG A 427 113.07 177.31 39.46
N GLY A 428 112.76 176.25 40.23
CA GLY A 428 111.45 175.64 40.54
C GLY A 428 111.49 174.13 40.27
N LYS A 429 111.52 173.17 41.20
CA LYS A 429 111.06 172.97 42.59
C LYS A 429 109.53 172.89 42.77
N GLY A 430 109.04 171.67 42.96
CA GLY A 430 107.77 171.26 43.61
C GLY A 430 107.63 169.72 43.48
N LYS A 431 107.65 168.87 44.53
CA LYS A 431 106.64 168.60 45.59
C LYS A 431 105.26 168.32 44.97
N SER A 432 104.53 167.25 45.27
CA SER A 432 104.09 166.61 46.54
C SER A 432 103.50 165.20 46.23
N LYS A 433 103.52 164.15 47.06
CA LYS A 433 102.97 163.90 48.42
C LYS A 433 101.46 163.52 48.41
N ASP A 434 101.15 162.44 49.15
CA ASP A 434 99.84 161.99 49.69
C ASP A 434 98.82 161.40 48.68
N GLU A 435 97.91 160.45 48.99
CA GLU A 435 97.34 160.00 50.26
C GLU A 435 96.56 158.67 50.15
N LYS A 436 96.25 158.09 51.32
CA LYS A 436 95.32 156.98 51.61
C LYS A 436 93.83 157.41 51.54
N GLY A 437 92.95 156.43 51.31
CA GLY A 437 91.52 156.36 51.73
C GLY A 437 90.82 155.22 50.97
N LYS A 438 90.24 154.15 51.56
CA LYS A 438 88.92 154.02 52.25
C LYS A 438 87.84 154.91 51.61
N GLU A 439 86.70 154.45 51.12
CA GLU A 439 85.71 153.53 51.73
C GLU A 439 84.68 153.00 50.67
N ASN A 440 84.09 151.84 50.98
CA ASN A 440 82.73 151.30 50.71
C ASN A 440 81.80 151.83 49.58
N ALA A 441 81.19 150.88 48.84
CA ALA A 441 79.72 150.60 48.74
C ALA A 441 79.43 149.85 47.42
N LYS A 442 79.08 148.55 47.46
CA LYS A 442 77.72 147.95 47.57
C LYS A 442 76.90 147.93 46.26
N GLY A 443 76.39 146.74 45.94
CA GLY A 443 75.22 146.49 45.08
C GLY A 443 75.59 145.74 43.80
N GLN A 444 75.56 144.40 43.75
CA GLN A 444 74.37 143.52 43.62
C GLN A 444 73.77 143.59 42.21
N GLU A 445 73.28 142.52 41.58
CA GLU A 445 73.08 141.09 41.88
C GLU A 445 72.66 140.49 40.51
N ALA A 446 73.22 139.35 40.09
CA ALA A 446 72.67 138.00 40.28
C ALA A 446 71.58 137.66 39.23
N THR A 447 71.29 136.41 38.87
CA THR A 447 71.30 135.12 39.60
C THR A 447 70.96 134.08 38.50
N GLU A 448 71.71 133.00 38.29
CA GLU A 448 71.62 131.67 38.94
C GLU A 448 70.91 130.60 38.07
N ARG A 449 71.61 129.48 37.78
CA ARG A 449 71.57 128.12 38.40
C ARG A 449 70.43 127.27 37.81
N GLY A 450 70.51 125.96 37.63
CA GLY A 450 71.40 124.83 37.96
C GLY A 450 70.62 123.56 37.54
N ILE A 451 71.20 122.48 36.98
CA ILE A 451 71.71 121.23 37.63
C ILE A 451 70.73 120.68 38.72
N PRO A 452 70.51 119.35 39.00
CA PRO A 452 71.30 118.09 38.79
C PRO A 452 70.51 116.86 38.24
N GLU A 453 71.12 115.79 37.72
CA GLU A 453 71.74 114.58 38.35
C GLU A 453 70.77 113.56 39.02
N VAL A 454 70.94 112.27 38.73
CA VAL A 454 70.96 111.07 39.64
C VAL A 454 70.60 109.75 38.88
N THR A 455 71.06 108.65 39.47
CA THR A 455 71.47 107.31 39.05
C THR A 455 70.42 106.18 39.15
N ALA A 456 70.72 105.07 38.44
CA ALA A 456 70.52 103.62 38.78
C ALA A 456 69.12 102.92 38.70
N LEU A 457 69.05 101.77 37.98
CA LEU A 457 68.83 100.39 38.52
C LEU A 457 68.41 99.34 37.44
N THR A 458 69.02 98.17 37.59
CA THR A 458 68.82 96.74 37.16
C THR A 458 67.47 96.15 36.66
N LEU A 459 67.61 95.26 35.64
CA LEU A 459 67.03 93.88 35.43
C LEU A 459 65.49 93.69 35.22
N PRO A 460 64.97 92.51 34.76
CA PRO A 460 65.07 91.89 33.43
C PRO A 460 63.72 91.28 32.91
N GLN A 461 63.79 90.51 31.80
CA GLN A 461 62.82 89.53 31.24
C GLN A 461 61.64 90.04 30.39
N HIS A 462 61.66 89.68 29.09
CA HIS A 462 60.89 88.55 28.58
C HIS A 462 61.55 87.91 27.36
#